data_AF-A0A8E0RZW6-F1
#
_entry.id   AF-A0A8E0RZW6-F1
#
_cell.length_a   1.000
_cell.length_b   1.000
_cell.length_c   1.000
_cell.angle_alpha   90.00
_cell.angle_beta   90.00
_cell.angle_gamma   90.00
#
_symmetry.space_group_name_H-M   'P 1'
#
loop_
_entity.id
_entity.type
_entity.pdbx_description
1 polymer ?
#
loop_
_entity_poly.entity_id
_entity_poly.type
_entity_poly.pdbx_seq_one_letter_code
_entity_poly.pdbx_strand_id
1 'polypeptide(L)'
;HLSEESRITDCSLLSTFEKIDCERHPDTSKSSLKTGDTSVAISSEVFPPVHAALSPNVLDLLRPSKKNTRECEEVRVIKLYRHALRLCSTENLSDEVSATPLLESIIGSFLLRAHDLPNQLKLVKFAACKLLGGVYMKSKQDKKAIKFLIKAIELDRNDLTLWLRLARVAIRSAKFTTATIVLEHILAEHPSHPIALPLALLVYLVTSDFEVCLELVNRALQLDASNERAIYCVQYILRFQPSLSPLIEDVLQSRPNILTGSISDETKQQLDEEFLALRARFREQLDTQAEMRKIVTVSFPERLASLTWTLLMDASVKMFDQLSEKSVRHFLRLTSSFLTHYSAG
;
A
#
# COMPACT_ATOMS: atom_id res chain seq x y z
N HIS A 1 27.48 -15.77 14.46
CA HIS A 1 26.41 -15.12 15.24
C HIS A 1 25.66 -14.03 14.45
N LEU A 2 25.45 -14.18 13.14
CA LEU A 2 24.76 -13.17 12.29
C LEU A 2 23.66 -13.77 11.39
N SER A 3 23.07 -14.91 11.79
CA SER A 3 22.08 -15.62 10.97
C SER A 3 20.68 -15.72 11.61
N GLU A 4 20.44 -15.00 12.73
CA GLU A 4 19.15 -15.05 13.44
C GLU A 4 18.36 -13.73 13.43
N GLU A 5 18.91 -12.63 12.91
CA GLU A 5 18.25 -11.31 12.96
C GLU A 5 17.30 -11.00 11.80
N SER A 6 17.20 -11.85 10.76
CA SER A 6 16.36 -11.59 9.58
C SER A 6 15.12 -12.47 9.44
N ARG A 7 14.75 -13.24 10.47
CA ARG A 7 13.43 -13.88 10.53
C ARG A 7 12.44 -12.90 11.13
N ILE A 8 11.73 -12.18 10.28
CA ILE A 8 10.54 -11.43 10.69
C ILE A 8 9.58 -12.42 11.34
N THR A 9 9.59 -12.49 12.67
CA THR A 9 8.70 -13.38 13.42
C THR A 9 7.25 -13.05 13.06
N ASP A 10 6.38 -14.06 13.03
CA ASP A 10 4.96 -13.92 12.67
C ASP A 10 4.22 -12.79 13.41
N CYS A 11 4.62 -12.50 14.66
CA CYS A 11 4.08 -11.40 15.44
C CYS A 11 4.53 -10.01 14.92
N SER A 12 5.76 -9.90 14.43
CA SER A 12 6.27 -8.64 13.87
C SER A 12 5.61 -8.29 12.54
N LEU A 13 5.32 -9.27 11.67
CA LEU A 13 4.58 -9.08 10.41
C LEU A 13 3.18 -8.52 10.64
N LEU A 14 2.41 -9.09 11.58
CA LEU A 14 1.08 -8.59 11.91
C LEU A 14 1.14 -7.16 12.46
N SER A 15 2.09 -6.88 13.35
CA SER A 15 2.26 -5.53 13.89
C SER A 15 2.63 -4.50 12.79
N THR A 16 3.34 -4.94 11.75
CA THR A 16 3.66 -4.09 10.60
C THR A 16 2.43 -3.82 9.74
N PHE A 17 1.55 -4.82 9.55
CA PHE A 17 0.28 -4.64 8.86
C PHE A 17 -0.70 -3.74 9.62
N GLU A 18 -0.75 -3.86 10.95
CA GLU A 18 -1.54 -2.95 11.79
C GLU A 18 -1.04 -1.51 11.68
N LYS A 19 0.29 -1.28 11.66
CA LYS A 19 0.87 0.05 11.43
C LYS A 19 0.53 0.61 10.05
N ILE A 20 0.47 -0.23 9.01
CA ILE A 20 0.05 0.16 7.66
C ILE A 20 -1.42 0.60 7.62
N ASP A 21 -2.29 -0.01 8.43
CA ASP A 21 -3.68 0.43 8.60
C ASP A 21 -3.79 1.72 9.46
N CYS A 22 -2.86 1.95 10.40
CA CYS A 22 -2.79 3.15 11.24
C CYS A 22 -2.28 4.43 10.54
N GLU A 23 -1.64 4.34 9.37
CA GLU A 23 -1.27 5.53 8.56
C GLU A 23 -2.48 6.31 7.98
N ARG A 24 -3.70 6.04 8.46
CA ARG A 24 -4.87 6.89 8.26
C ARG A 24 -5.60 7.16 9.57
N HIS A 25 -5.38 8.34 10.12
CA HIS A 25 -6.43 9.26 10.58
C HIS A 25 -5.79 10.65 10.83
N PRO A 26 -5.95 11.59 9.88
CA PRO A 26 -6.33 12.94 10.28
C PRO A 26 -7.74 13.20 9.74
N ASP A 27 -8.68 13.37 10.66
CA ASP A 27 -10.05 13.72 10.36
C ASP A 27 -10.11 15.02 9.53
N THR A 28 -10.54 14.90 8.28
CA THR A 28 -10.99 16.05 7.48
C THR A 28 -12.36 15.74 6.90
N SER A 29 -13.37 15.81 7.77
CA SER A 29 -14.75 16.05 7.34
C SER A 29 -15.08 17.53 7.53
N LYS A 30 -15.56 18.15 6.44
CA LYS A 30 -16.24 19.46 6.28
C LYS A 30 -15.43 20.57 5.62
N SER A 31 -15.67 20.76 4.33
CA SER A 31 -16.06 22.08 3.81
C SER A 31 -16.79 21.94 2.49
N SER A 32 -18.05 22.36 2.51
CA SER A 32 -18.95 22.56 1.37
C SER A 32 -18.58 23.79 0.55
N LEU A 33 -18.68 23.63 -0.78
CA LEU A 33 -18.95 24.60 -1.86
C LEU A 33 -18.45 26.05 -1.74
N LYS A 34 -17.68 26.48 -2.76
CA LYS A 34 -18.04 27.64 -3.59
C LYS A 34 -17.61 27.42 -5.04
N THR A 35 -18.53 27.82 -5.92
CA THR A 35 -18.57 27.74 -7.38
C THR A 35 -17.48 28.57 -8.06
N GLY A 36 -17.01 28.10 -9.22
CA GLY A 36 -16.18 28.86 -10.15
C GLY A 36 -15.96 28.05 -11.43
N ASP A 37 -16.79 28.31 -12.43
CA ASP A 37 -16.73 27.71 -13.76
C ASP A 37 -15.37 27.91 -14.43
N THR A 38 -14.73 26.83 -14.86
CA THR A 38 -13.93 26.80 -16.09
C THR A 38 -13.92 25.37 -16.63
N SER A 39 -14.59 25.20 -17.76
CA SER A 39 -14.70 23.98 -18.54
C SER A 39 -13.36 23.61 -19.19
N VAL A 40 -12.79 22.47 -18.79
CA VAL A 40 -11.84 21.73 -19.64
C VAL A 40 -12.26 20.26 -19.60
N ALA A 41 -12.73 19.78 -20.74
CA ALA A 41 -13.20 18.42 -20.94
C ALA A 41 -12.04 17.43 -20.80
N ILE A 42 -12.05 16.64 -19.73
CA ILE A 42 -11.31 15.39 -19.63
C ILE A 42 -12.37 14.29 -19.51
N SER A 43 -12.41 13.43 -20.51
CA SER A 43 -13.31 12.30 -20.64
C SER A 43 -13.18 11.33 -19.46
N SER A 44 -14.02 11.53 -18.44
CA SER A 44 -14.31 10.53 -17.43
C SER A 44 -15.28 9.51 -18.03
N GLU A 45 -14.80 8.29 -18.29
CA GLU A 45 -15.69 7.16 -18.50
C GLU A 45 -16.48 6.92 -17.21
N VAL A 46 -17.73 7.39 -17.23
CA VAL A 46 -18.71 7.22 -16.16
C VAL A 46 -19.14 5.76 -16.16
N PHE A 47 -18.69 4.98 -15.17
CA PHE A 47 -19.27 3.67 -14.88
C PHE A 47 -20.77 3.84 -14.55
N PRO A 48 -21.66 2.98 -15.08
CA PRO A 48 -23.09 3.09 -14.81
C PRO A 48 -23.41 2.82 -13.33
N PRO A 49 -24.55 3.32 -12.80
CA PRO A 49 -24.91 3.14 -11.40
C PRO A 49 -25.04 1.64 -11.07
N VAL A 50 -24.33 1.23 -10.02
CA VAL A 50 -24.16 -0.14 -9.47
C VAL A 50 -25.49 -0.88 -9.20
N HIS A 51 -26.62 -0.18 -9.19
CA HIS A 51 -27.94 -0.71 -8.88
C HIS A 51 -28.68 -1.36 -10.07
N ALA A 52 -28.21 -1.21 -11.30
CA ALA A 52 -28.96 -1.64 -12.50
C ALA A 52 -28.91 -3.16 -12.79
N ALA A 53 -28.01 -3.93 -12.16
CA ALA A 53 -27.75 -5.33 -12.51
C ALA A 53 -28.24 -6.38 -11.47
N LEU A 54 -28.62 -5.95 -10.26
CA LEU A 54 -29.00 -6.87 -9.19
C LEU A 54 -30.51 -7.08 -9.16
N SER A 55 -30.95 -8.35 -9.21
CA SER A 55 -32.37 -8.70 -9.10
C SER A 55 -33.00 -8.15 -7.79
N PRO A 56 -34.29 -7.78 -7.78
CA PRO A 56 -34.94 -7.17 -6.61
C PRO A 56 -34.83 -8.04 -5.34
N ASN A 57 -34.87 -9.37 -5.51
CA ASN A 57 -34.69 -10.34 -4.42
C ASN A 57 -33.33 -10.22 -3.72
N VAL A 58 -32.28 -9.81 -4.44
CA VAL A 58 -30.93 -9.64 -3.89
C VAL A 58 -30.80 -8.28 -3.18
N LEU A 59 -31.48 -7.25 -3.68
CA LEU A 59 -31.55 -5.94 -3.01
C LEU A 59 -32.27 -6.04 -1.65
N ASP A 60 -33.27 -6.91 -1.53
CA ASP A 60 -33.91 -7.18 -0.24
C ASP A 60 -32.99 -7.87 0.77
N LEU A 61 -32.04 -8.71 0.32
CA LEU A 61 -31.04 -9.35 1.19
C LEU A 61 -29.97 -8.38 1.72
N LEU A 62 -29.76 -7.25 1.04
CA LEU A 62 -28.87 -6.19 1.49
C LEU A 62 -29.47 -5.41 2.67
N ARG A 63 -30.79 -5.43 2.84
CA ARG A 63 -31.45 -4.81 3.99
C ARG A 63 -31.27 -5.72 5.22
N PRO A 64 -30.92 -5.16 6.39
CA PRO A 64 -30.79 -5.95 7.61
C PRO A 64 -32.13 -6.62 7.95
N SER A 65 -32.07 -7.87 8.42
CA SER A 65 -33.26 -8.64 8.79
C SER A 65 -34.05 -7.92 9.89
N LYS A 66 -35.39 -7.90 9.79
CA LYS A 66 -36.27 -7.40 10.88
C LYS A 66 -36.18 -8.25 12.16
N LYS A 67 -35.67 -9.48 12.04
CA LYS A 67 -35.38 -10.38 13.16
C LYS A 67 -33.87 -10.57 13.26
N ASN A 68 -33.26 -10.00 14.30
CA ASN A 68 -31.83 -10.11 14.60
C ASN A 68 -31.46 -11.44 15.27
N THR A 69 -32.01 -12.56 14.78
CA THR A 69 -31.59 -13.88 15.28
C THR A 69 -30.33 -14.32 14.54
N ARG A 70 -29.45 -15.03 15.26
CA ARG A 70 -28.21 -15.58 14.70
C ARG A 70 -28.48 -16.43 13.44
N GLU A 71 -29.44 -17.34 13.51
CA GLU A 71 -29.81 -18.25 12.42
C GLU A 71 -30.30 -17.52 11.17
N CYS A 72 -31.11 -16.46 11.33
CA CYS A 72 -31.59 -15.68 10.19
C CYS A 72 -30.43 -14.97 9.46
N GLU A 73 -29.43 -14.50 10.20
CA GLU A 73 -28.29 -13.82 9.63
C GLU A 73 -27.28 -14.78 9.01
N GLU A 74 -27.13 -15.99 9.57
CA GLU A 74 -26.35 -17.06 8.92
C GLU A 74 -26.97 -17.41 7.56
N VAL A 75 -28.30 -17.57 7.49
CA VAL A 75 -29.02 -17.81 6.22
C VAL A 75 -28.84 -16.62 5.26
N ARG A 76 -28.91 -15.38 5.75
CA ARG A 76 -28.70 -14.17 4.94
C ARG A 76 -27.30 -14.14 4.34
N VAL A 77 -26.27 -14.34 5.17
CA VAL A 77 -24.86 -14.37 4.76
C VAL A 77 -24.61 -15.47 3.72
N ILE A 78 -25.14 -16.69 3.94
CA ILE A 78 -24.99 -17.80 2.99
C ILE A 78 -25.63 -17.46 1.64
N LYS A 79 -26.83 -16.87 1.64
CA LYS A 79 -27.51 -16.45 0.40
C LYS A 79 -26.72 -15.37 -0.34
N LEU A 80 -26.27 -14.33 0.37
CA LEU A 80 -25.44 -13.26 -0.20
C LEU A 80 -24.16 -13.83 -0.79
N TYR A 81 -23.49 -14.74 -0.07
CA TYR A 81 -22.24 -15.34 -0.50
C TYR A 81 -22.41 -16.19 -1.77
N ARG A 82 -23.49 -16.99 -1.85
CA ARG A 82 -23.83 -17.76 -3.07
C ARG A 82 -24.08 -16.86 -4.28
N HIS A 83 -24.74 -15.72 -4.09
CA HIS A 83 -24.95 -14.75 -5.17
C HIS A 83 -23.64 -14.08 -5.59
N ALA A 84 -22.81 -13.67 -4.63
CA ALA A 84 -21.50 -13.10 -4.90
C ALA A 84 -20.61 -14.09 -5.68
N LEU A 85 -20.60 -15.38 -5.32
CA LEU A 85 -19.85 -16.40 -6.05
C LEU A 85 -20.29 -16.54 -7.50
N ARG A 86 -21.59 -16.49 -7.79
CA ARG A 86 -22.10 -16.55 -9.17
C ARG A 86 -21.62 -15.35 -9.99
N LEU A 87 -21.70 -14.15 -9.41
CA LEU A 87 -21.22 -12.92 -10.04
C LEU A 87 -19.70 -12.87 -10.20
N CYS A 88 -18.94 -13.53 -9.31
CA CYS A 88 -17.50 -13.67 -9.46
C CYS A 88 -17.07 -14.83 -10.38
N SER A 89 -18.01 -15.72 -10.75
CA SER A 89 -17.73 -16.80 -11.70
C SER A 89 -17.90 -16.38 -13.15
N THR A 90 -18.68 -15.33 -13.40
CA THR A 90 -18.76 -14.67 -14.71
C THR A 90 -17.46 -13.89 -14.93
N GLU A 91 -16.71 -14.20 -16.00
CA GLU A 91 -15.42 -13.54 -16.32
C GLU A 91 -15.53 -12.04 -16.66
N ASN A 92 -16.72 -11.45 -16.49
CA ASN A 92 -17.01 -10.04 -16.71
C ASN A 92 -16.66 -9.19 -15.48
N LEU A 93 -15.88 -8.13 -15.70
CA LEU A 93 -15.51 -7.20 -14.63
C LEU A 93 -16.72 -6.45 -14.05
N SER A 94 -17.74 -6.14 -14.85
CA SER A 94 -18.96 -5.47 -14.38
C SER A 94 -19.69 -6.27 -13.31
N ASP A 95 -19.79 -7.58 -13.52
CA ASP A 95 -20.53 -8.50 -12.66
C ASP A 95 -19.77 -8.72 -11.36
N GLU A 96 -18.44 -8.86 -11.44
CA GLU A 96 -17.56 -8.88 -10.27
C GLU A 96 -17.68 -7.60 -9.42
N VAL A 97 -17.70 -6.42 -10.05
CA VAL A 97 -17.89 -5.15 -9.33
C VAL A 97 -19.27 -5.09 -8.68
N SER A 98 -20.31 -5.64 -9.30
CA SER A 98 -21.65 -5.73 -8.71
C SER A 98 -21.71 -6.65 -7.47
N ALA A 99 -20.75 -7.57 -7.31
CA ALA A 99 -20.63 -8.41 -6.12
C ALA A 99 -20.06 -7.65 -4.90
N THR A 100 -19.39 -6.51 -5.10
CA THR A 100 -18.76 -5.74 -4.01
C THR A 100 -19.71 -5.36 -2.86
N PRO A 101 -20.92 -4.78 -3.09
CA PRO A 101 -21.84 -4.45 -2.00
C PRO A 101 -22.32 -5.70 -1.23
N LEU A 102 -22.45 -6.84 -1.91
CA LEU A 102 -22.87 -8.10 -1.29
C LEU A 102 -21.78 -8.59 -0.32
N LEU A 103 -20.53 -8.57 -0.76
CA LEU A 103 -19.39 -9.00 0.04
C LEU A 103 -19.10 -8.03 1.19
N GLU A 104 -19.24 -6.72 0.98
CA GLU A 104 -19.14 -5.72 2.06
C GLU A 104 -20.25 -5.92 3.11
N SER A 105 -21.48 -6.23 2.69
CA SER A 105 -22.59 -6.55 3.60
C SER A 105 -22.32 -7.80 4.44
N ILE A 106 -21.68 -8.82 3.85
CA ILE A 106 -21.26 -10.04 4.57
C ILE A 106 -20.24 -9.70 5.66
N ILE A 107 -19.14 -9.02 5.31
CA ILE A 107 -18.10 -8.63 6.28
C ILE A 107 -18.66 -7.69 7.35
N GLY A 108 -19.60 -6.83 6.96
CA GLY A 108 -20.30 -5.92 7.85
C GLY A 108 -21.32 -6.58 8.79
N SER A 109 -21.68 -7.85 8.59
CA SER A 109 -22.62 -8.58 9.46
C SER A 109 -22.08 -8.69 10.88
N PHE A 110 -22.96 -8.57 11.88
CA PHE A 110 -22.58 -8.69 13.29
C PHE A 110 -21.95 -10.06 13.61
N LEU A 111 -22.28 -11.10 12.84
CA LEU A 111 -21.73 -12.45 13.01
C LEU A 111 -20.19 -12.48 12.83
N LEU A 112 -19.67 -11.66 11.93
CA LEU A 112 -18.25 -11.67 11.56
C LEU A 112 -17.41 -10.61 12.30
N ARG A 113 -18.07 -9.78 13.12
CA ARG A 113 -17.44 -8.75 13.98
C ARG A 113 -17.00 -9.27 15.35
N ALA A 114 -17.43 -10.46 15.74
CA ALA A 114 -17.01 -11.07 17.01
C ALA A 114 -15.48 -11.23 17.08
N HIS A 115 -14.91 -11.24 18.29
CA HIS A 115 -13.47 -11.52 18.47
C HIS A 115 -13.16 -13.01 18.30
N ASP A 116 -14.01 -13.87 18.85
CA ASP A 116 -13.87 -15.33 18.78
C ASP A 116 -14.83 -15.94 17.74
N LEU A 117 -14.41 -15.95 16.47
CA LEU A 117 -15.21 -16.58 15.42
C LEU A 117 -15.02 -18.12 15.43
N PRO A 118 -16.11 -18.89 15.34
CA PRO A 118 -16.04 -20.30 14.94
C PRO A 118 -15.31 -20.50 13.61
N ASN A 119 -14.62 -21.63 13.45
CA ASN A 119 -13.81 -21.93 12.26
C ASN A 119 -14.60 -21.79 10.95
N GLN A 120 -15.86 -22.20 10.91
CA GLN A 120 -16.72 -22.06 9.73
C GLN A 120 -16.95 -20.59 9.34
N LEU A 121 -17.15 -19.70 10.34
CA LEU A 121 -17.34 -18.27 10.09
C LEU A 121 -16.02 -17.58 9.72
N LYS A 122 -14.87 -18.04 10.25
CA LYS A 122 -13.55 -17.60 9.81
C LYS A 122 -13.32 -17.91 8.32
N LEU A 123 -13.68 -19.12 7.88
CA LEU A 123 -13.58 -19.51 6.46
C LEU A 123 -14.45 -18.64 5.55
N VAL A 124 -15.68 -18.34 5.95
CA VAL A 124 -16.56 -17.44 5.18
C VAL A 124 -15.98 -16.03 5.12
N LYS A 125 -15.49 -15.50 6.25
CA LYS A 125 -14.84 -14.18 6.31
C LYS A 125 -13.59 -14.13 5.44
N PHE A 126 -12.76 -15.16 5.50
CA PHE A 126 -11.57 -15.31 4.67
C PHE A 126 -11.93 -15.29 3.19
N ALA A 127 -12.87 -16.15 2.77
CA ALA A 127 -13.26 -16.25 1.38
C ALA A 127 -13.90 -14.94 0.86
N ALA A 128 -14.71 -14.27 1.68
CA ALA A 128 -15.28 -12.97 1.34
C ALA A 128 -14.20 -11.88 1.19
N CYS A 129 -13.24 -11.79 2.12
CA CYS A 129 -12.10 -10.87 2.03
C CYS A 129 -11.23 -11.15 0.79
N LYS A 130 -10.95 -12.42 0.49
CA LYS A 130 -10.18 -12.86 -0.69
C LYS A 130 -10.86 -12.44 -1.99
N LEU A 131 -12.18 -12.62 -2.09
CA LEU A 131 -12.95 -12.18 -3.27
C LEU A 131 -12.95 -10.66 -3.40
N LEU A 132 -13.26 -9.92 -2.32
CA LEU A 132 -13.23 -8.44 -2.33
C LEU A 132 -11.86 -7.90 -2.73
N GLY A 133 -10.79 -8.43 -2.15
CA GLY A 133 -9.41 -8.06 -2.50
C GLY A 133 -9.13 -8.27 -3.99
N GLY A 134 -9.58 -9.40 -4.55
CA GLY A 134 -9.47 -9.70 -5.98
C GLY A 134 -10.25 -8.72 -6.87
N VAL A 135 -11.51 -8.43 -6.54
CA VAL A 135 -12.35 -7.50 -7.31
C VAL A 135 -11.79 -6.07 -7.25
N TYR A 136 -11.34 -5.61 -6.09
CA TYR A 136 -10.70 -4.29 -5.98
C TYR A 136 -9.37 -4.21 -6.73
N MET A 137 -8.59 -5.30 -6.73
CA MET A 137 -7.35 -5.38 -7.49
C MET A 137 -7.60 -5.25 -8.99
N LYS A 138 -8.65 -5.90 -9.52
CA LYS A 138 -9.04 -5.82 -10.93
C LYS A 138 -9.64 -4.46 -11.31
N SER A 139 -10.43 -3.87 -10.42
CA SER A 139 -11.01 -2.52 -10.60
C SER A 139 -10.04 -1.37 -10.29
N LYS A 140 -8.74 -1.64 -10.13
CA LYS A 140 -7.66 -0.67 -9.85
C LYS A 140 -7.91 0.19 -8.59
N GLN A 141 -8.73 -0.28 -7.65
CA GLN A 141 -8.93 0.34 -6.34
C GLN A 141 -7.88 -0.18 -5.34
N ASP A 142 -6.61 0.08 -5.62
CA ASP A 142 -5.47 -0.55 -4.93
C ASP A 142 -5.50 -0.35 -3.40
N LYS A 143 -5.91 0.84 -2.93
CA LYS A 143 -6.04 1.14 -1.49
C LYS A 143 -7.00 0.20 -0.76
N LYS A 144 -8.13 -0.16 -1.38
CA LYS A 144 -9.10 -1.09 -0.80
C LYS A 144 -8.64 -2.54 -0.98
N ALA A 145 -8.05 -2.86 -2.13
CA ALA A 145 -7.49 -4.18 -2.40
C ALA A 145 -6.49 -4.59 -1.32
N ILE A 146 -5.52 -3.73 -1.00
CA ILE A 146 -4.53 -3.98 0.06
C ILE A 146 -5.20 -4.27 1.41
N LYS A 147 -6.17 -3.43 1.82
CA LYS A 147 -6.89 -3.60 3.08
C LYS A 147 -7.56 -4.97 3.19
N PHE A 148 -8.27 -5.41 2.15
CA PHE A 148 -8.97 -6.70 2.19
C PHE A 148 -8.05 -7.90 1.97
N LEU A 149 -6.95 -7.75 1.23
CA LEU A 149 -5.92 -8.79 1.09
C LEU A 149 -5.20 -9.03 2.43
N ILE A 150 -4.82 -7.98 3.16
CA ILE A 150 -4.23 -8.09 4.51
C ILE A 150 -5.20 -8.82 5.45
N LYS A 151 -6.47 -8.41 5.49
CA LYS A 151 -7.50 -9.10 6.29
C LYS A 151 -7.71 -10.56 5.93
N ALA A 152 -7.48 -10.94 4.67
CA ALA A 152 -7.53 -12.34 4.26
C ALA A 152 -6.29 -13.10 4.78
N ILE A 153 -5.10 -12.50 4.67
CA ILE A 153 -3.84 -13.07 5.17
C ILE A 153 -3.87 -13.24 6.70
N GLU A 154 -4.44 -12.30 7.44
CA GLU A 154 -4.61 -12.40 8.90
C GLU A 154 -5.44 -13.63 9.32
N LEU A 155 -6.38 -14.07 8.47
CA LEU A 155 -7.24 -15.22 8.72
C LEU A 155 -6.61 -16.54 8.27
N ASP A 156 -5.90 -16.53 7.14
CA ASP A 156 -5.14 -17.67 6.63
C ASP A 156 -3.86 -17.17 5.93
N ARG A 157 -2.72 -17.48 6.54
CA ARG A 157 -1.39 -17.02 6.10
C ARG A 157 -0.76 -17.95 5.07
N ASN A 158 -1.27 -19.16 4.91
CA ASN A 158 -0.61 -20.20 4.12
C ASN A 158 -0.86 -20.01 2.61
N ASP A 159 -1.80 -19.14 2.24
CA ASP A 159 -2.14 -18.90 0.84
C ASP A 159 -1.13 -17.94 0.17
N LEU A 160 -0.08 -18.52 -0.42
CA LEU A 160 0.94 -17.81 -1.20
C LEU A 160 0.35 -16.92 -2.30
N THR A 161 -0.82 -17.27 -2.86
CA THR A 161 -1.45 -16.48 -3.92
C THR A 161 -1.92 -15.12 -3.40
N LEU A 162 -2.32 -15.02 -2.12
CA LEU A 162 -2.69 -13.76 -1.48
C LEU A 162 -1.48 -12.87 -1.28
N TRP A 163 -0.36 -13.42 -0.80
CA TRP A 163 0.89 -12.70 -0.66
C TRP A 163 1.37 -12.12 -2.00
N LEU A 164 1.34 -12.92 -3.08
CA LEU A 164 1.70 -12.44 -4.43
C LEU A 164 0.76 -11.34 -4.94
N ARG A 165 -0.55 -11.46 -4.69
CA ARG A 165 -1.51 -10.41 -5.04
C ARG A 165 -1.22 -9.13 -4.26
N LEU A 166 -0.93 -9.25 -2.96
CA LEU A 166 -0.59 -8.12 -2.11
C LEU A 166 0.70 -7.43 -2.59
N ALA A 167 1.75 -8.19 -2.91
CA ALA A 167 3.00 -7.65 -3.47
C ALA A 167 2.74 -6.83 -4.73
N ARG A 168 2.00 -7.39 -5.70
CA ARG A 168 1.70 -6.73 -6.97
C ARG A 168 0.91 -5.43 -6.78
N VAL A 169 -0.08 -5.43 -5.89
CA VAL A 169 -0.87 -4.22 -5.61
C VAL A 169 -0.04 -3.19 -4.85
N ALA A 170 0.82 -3.63 -3.91
CA ALA A 170 1.72 -2.76 -3.18
C ALA A 170 2.71 -2.06 -4.14
N ILE A 171 3.37 -2.79 -5.04
CA ILE A 171 4.28 -2.23 -6.05
C ILE A 171 3.54 -1.23 -6.95
N ARG A 172 2.37 -1.62 -7.48
CA ARG A 172 1.57 -0.75 -8.36
C ARG A 172 1.15 0.56 -7.69
N SER A 173 0.79 0.47 -6.42
CA SER A 173 0.43 1.63 -5.59
C SER A 173 1.64 2.34 -4.96
N ALA A 174 2.85 1.99 -5.39
CA ALA A 174 4.12 2.53 -4.91
C ALA A 174 4.32 2.39 -3.38
N LYS A 175 3.68 1.43 -2.72
CA LYS A 175 3.90 1.14 -1.31
C LYS A 175 5.10 0.20 -1.14
N PHE A 176 6.29 0.73 -1.38
CA PHE A 176 7.52 -0.08 -1.43
C PHE A 176 7.85 -0.76 -0.10
N THR A 177 7.61 -0.10 1.04
CA THR A 177 7.81 -0.70 2.37
C THR A 177 6.92 -1.92 2.61
N THR A 178 5.66 -1.87 2.18
CA THR A 178 4.77 -3.04 2.26
C THR A 178 5.22 -4.12 1.27
N ALA A 179 5.67 -3.72 0.08
CA ALA A 179 6.11 -4.66 -0.95
C ALA A 179 7.36 -5.44 -0.52
N THR A 180 8.37 -4.78 0.08
CA THR A 180 9.59 -5.44 0.58
C THR A 180 9.26 -6.50 1.63
N ILE A 181 8.51 -6.13 2.67
CA ILE A 181 8.11 -7.04 3.76
C ILE A 181 7.39 -8.29 3.20
N VAL A 182 6.45 -8.09 2.27
CA VAL A 182 5.69 -9.18 1.65
C VAL A 182 6.57 -10.07 0.78
N LEU A 183 7.49 -9.49 0.00
CA LEU A 183 8.39 -10.24 -0.88
C LEU A 183 9.45 -11.01 -0.10
N GLU A 184 9.98 -10.44 0.99
CA GLU A 184 10.88 -11.12 1.92
C GLU A 184 10.23 -12.35 2.53
N HIS A 185 8.96 -12.24 2.98
CA HIS A 185 8.21 -13.39 3.47
C HIS A 185 8.11 -14.50 2.42
N ILE A 186 7.70 -14.16 1.19
CA ILE A 186 7.57 -15.14 0.10
C ILE A 186 8.91 -15.80 -0.21
N LEU A 187 9.99 -15.03 -0.29
CA LEU A 187 11.32 -15.54 -0.64
C LEU A 187 12.00 -16.27 0.53
N ALA A 188 11.57 -16.05 1.77
CA ALA A 188 12.01 -16.85 2.91
C ALA A 188 11.45 -18.28 2.85
N GLU A 189 10.17 -18.44 2.49
CA GLU A 189 9.53 -19.75 2.32
C GLU A 189 9.92 -20.41 1.00
N HIS A 190 10.02 -19.62 -0.07
CA HIS A 190 10.29 -20.07 -1.43
C HIS A 190 11.39 -19.21 -2.10
N PRO A 191 12.68 -19.48 -1.82
CA PRO A 191 13.80 -18.65 -2.28
C PRO A 191 13.93 -18.44 -3.78
N SER A 192 13.43 -19.40 -4.57
CA SER A 192 13.50 -19.41 -6.03
C SER A 192 12.14 -19.19 -6.70
N HIS A 193 11.19 -18.57 -6.00
CA HIS A 193 9.82 -18.41 -6.52
C HIS A 193 9.79 -17.58 -7.81
N PRO A 194 9.28 -18.13 -8.94
CA PRO A 194 9.48 -17.58 -10.28
C PRO A 194 8.84 -16.21 -10.52
N ILE A 195 7.81 -15.86 -9.73
CA ILE A 195 7.13 -14.57 -9.83
C ILE A 195 7.66 -13.58 -8.80
N ALA A 196 8.05 -14.05 -7.60
CA ALA A 196 8.41 -13.15 -6.51
C ALA A 196 9.83 -12.63 -6.67
N LEU A 197 10.74 -13.46 -7.16
CA LEU A 197 12.14 -13.10 -7.34
C LEU A 197 12.31 -11.92 -8.34
N PRO A 198 11.67 -11.93 -9.53
CA PRO A 198 11.71 -10.75 -10.43
C PRO A 198 11.10 -9.49 -9.84
N LEU A 199 10.01 -9.62 -9.06
CA LEU A 199 9.37 -8.47 -8.40
C LEU A 199 10.27 -7.88 -7.31
N ALA A 200 10.96 -8.73 -6.54
CA ALA A 200 11.91 -8.29 -5.52
C ALA A 200 13.11 -7.57 -6.13
N LEU A 201 13.70 -8.10 -7.21
CA LEU A 201 14.77 -7.42 -7.94
C LEU A 201 14.38 -5.99 -8.32
N LEU A 202 13.19 -5.82 -8.92
CA LEU A 202 12.68 -4.51 -9.30
C LEU A 202 12.48 -3.60 -8.08
N VAL A 203 11.88 -4.09 -6.99
CA VAL A 203 11.62 -3.28 -5.79
C VAL A 203 12.92 -2.83 -5.11
N TYR A 204 13.91 -3.72 -4.95
CA TYR A 204 15.19 -3.36 -4.34
C TYR A 204 16.03 -2.45 -5.26
N LEU A 205 15.94 -2.62 -6.57
CA LEU A 205 16.55 -1.69 -7.53
C LEU A 205 15.92 -0.29 -7.41
N VAL A 206 14.58 -0.22 -7.33
CA VAL A 206 13.82 1.04 -7.19
C VAL A 206 14.06 1.72 -5.86
N THR A 207 14.25 0.99 -4.77
CA THR A 207 14.54 1.54 -3.43
C THR A 207 16.01 1.90 -3.24
N SER A 208 16.90 1.39 -4.09
CA SER A 208 18.37 1.51 -4.02
C SER A 208 19.05 0.69 -2.93
N ASP A 209 18.38 -0.36 -2.46
CA ASP A 209 18.97 -1.38 -1.60
C ASP A 209 19.78 -2.36 -2.47
N PHE A 210 20.88 -1.85 -3.04
CA PHE A 210 21.64 -2.55 -4.08
C PHE A 210 22.33 -3.82 -3.59
N GLU A 211 22.75 -3.87 -2.33
CA GLU A 211 23.38 -5.07 -1.74
C GLU A 211 22.43 -6.26 -1.77
N VAL A 212 21.22 -6.09 -1.23
CA VAL A 212 20.16 -7.12 -1.24
C VAL A 212 19.76 -7.46 -2.68
N CYS A 213 19.67 -6.46 -3.55
CA CYS A 213 19.38 -6.69 -4.96
C CYS A 213 20.43 -7.61 -5.61
N LEU A 214 21.73 -7.35 -5.42
CA LEU A 214 22.81 -8.17 -5.97
C LEU A 214 22.82 -9.60 -5.43
N GLU A 215 22.51 -9.79 -4.14
CA GLU A 215 22.33 -11.14 -3.58
C GLU A 215 21.20 -11.91 -4.28
N LEU A 216 20.06 -11.26 -4.51
CA LEU A 216 18.93 -11.85 -5.22
C LEU A 216 19.24 -12.08 -6.71
N VAL A 217 20.05 -11.23 -7.34
CA VAL A 217 20.53 -11.44 -8.71
C VAL A 217 21.37 -12.71 -8.75
N ASN A 218 22.30 -12.93 -7.82
CA ASN A 218 23.09 -14.16 -7.79
C ASN A 218 22.17 -15.39 -7.76
N ARG A 219 21.13 -15.38 -6.93
CA ARG A 219 20.11 -16.45 -6.90
C ARG A 219 19.38 -16.59 -8.23
N ALA A 220 18.97 -15.48 -8.86
CA ALA A 220 18.28 -15.50 -10.15
C ALA A 220 19.14 -16.08 -11.28
N LEU A 221 20.43 -15.73 -11.32
CA LEU A 221 21.39 -16.21 -12.32
C LEU A 221 21.83 -17.67 -12.10
N GLN A 222 21.75 -18.17 -10.87
CA GLN A 222 21.92 -19.59 -10.58
C GLN A 222 20.77 -20.43 -11.14
N LEU A 223 19.54 -19.90 -11.14
CA LEU A 223 18.36 -20.57 -11.70
C LEU A 223 18.32 -20.48 -13.22
N ASP A 224 18.55 -19.29 -13.76
CA ASP A 224 18.59 -19.02 -15.19
C ASP A 224 19.73 -18.05 -15.49
N ALA A 225 20.81 -18.59 -16.08
CA ALA A 225 22.00 -17.83 -16.44
C ALA A 225 21.72 -16.77 -17.52
N SER A 226 20.63 -16.92 -18.28
CA SER A 226 20.19 -15.98 -19.32
C SER A 226 19.08 -15.04 -18.86
N ASN A 227 18.83 -14.93 -17.55
CA ASN A 227 17.80 -14.06 -17.02
C ASN A 227 18.11 -12.57 -17.30
N GLU A 228 17.48 -12.04 -18.33
CA GLU A 228 17.71 -10.67 -18.81
C GLU A 228 17.47 -9.61 -17.74
N ARG A 229 16.46 -9.78 -16.86
CA ARG A 229 16.18 -8.84 -15.77
C ARG A 229 17.29 -8.84 -14.73
N ALA A 230 17.83 -10.01 -14.40
CA ALA A 230 18.95 -10.11 -13.46
C ALA A 230 20.21 -9.47 -14.04
N ILE A 231 20.51 -9.75 -15.32
CA ILE A 231 21.64 -9.13 -16.04
C ILE A 231 21.48 -7.60 -16.09
N TYR A 232 20.27 -7.10 -16.41
CA TYR A 232 19.94 -5.68 -16.39
C TYR A 232 20.23 -5.04 -15.03
N CYS A 233 19.80 -5.67 -13.92
CA CYS A 233 20.02 -5.16 -12.58
C CYS A 233 21.53 -5.04 -12.26
N VAL A 234 22.33 -6.06 -12.60
CA VAL A 234 23.80 -6.00 -12.39
C VAL A 234 24.44 -4.89 -13.20
N GLN A 235 24.13 -4.81 -14.50
CA GLN A 235 24.69 -3.79 -15.38
C GLN A 235 24.32 -2.39 -14.89
N TYR A 236 23.08 -2.17 -14.45
CA TYR A 236 22.63 -0.90 -13.89
C TYR A 236 23.37 -0.56 -12.58
N ILE A 237 23.40 -1.50 -11.63
CA ILE A 237 23.98 -1.29 -10.31
C ILE A 237 25.48 -1.01 -10.41
N LEU A 238 26.24 -1.80 -11.18
CA LEU A 238 27.68 -1.58 -11.32
C LEU A 238 28.02 -0.30 -12.08
N ARG A 239 27.18 0.10 -13.06
CA ARG A 239 27.35 1.37 -13.74
C ARG A 239 27.16 2.55 -12.80
N PHE A 240 26.20 2.44 -11.87
CA PHE A 240 25.91 3.49 -10.90
C PHE A 240 26.89 3.49 -9.73
N GLN A 241 27.21 2.31 -9.19
CA GLN A 241 28.04 2.09 -8.01
C GLN A 241 29.03 0.94 -8.26
N PRO A 242 30.16 1.19 -8.93
CA PRO A 242 31.17 0.16 -9.24
C PRO A 242 31.80 -0.49 -8.01
N SER A 243 31.75 0.18 -6.84
CA SER A 243 32.32 -0.33 -5.59
C SER A 243 31.62 -1.58 -5.04
N LEU A 244 30.44 -1.93 -5.55
CA LEU A 244 29.73 -3.16 -5.21
C LEU A 244 30.16 -4.37 -6.05
N SER A 245 31.11 -4.20 -6.98
CA SER A 245 31.73 -5.29 -7.75
C SER A 245 32.18 -6.51 -6.91
N PRO A 246 32.79 -6.39 -5.69
CA PRO A 246 33.22 -7.55 -4.92
C PRO A 246 32.06 -8.46 -4.49
N LEU A 247 30.84 -7.94 -4.33
CA LEU A 247 29.67 -8.74 -3.92
C LEU A 247 29.21 -9.75 -4.98
N ILE A 248 29.62 -9.54 -6.22
CA ILE A 248 29.27 -10.40 -7.37
C ILE A 248 30.51 -10.97 -8.04
N GLU A 249 31.68 -10.88 -7.41
CA GLU A 249 32.94 -11.31 -8.01
C GLU A 249 32.90 -12.79 -8.38
N ASP A 250 32.35 -13.64 -7.51
CA ASP A 250 32.15 -15.08 -7.77
C ASP A 250 31.33 -15.32 -9.05
N VAL A 251 30.30 -14.50 -9.26
CA VAL A 251 29.42 -14.58 -10.43
C VAL A 251 30.13 -14.10 -11.69
N LEU A 252 30.94 -13.04 -11.59
CA LEU A 252 31.73 -12.51 -12.69
C LEU A 252 32.89 -13.45 -13.07
N GLN A 253 33.53 -14.10 -12.09
CA GLN A 253 34.58 -15.08 -12.33
C GLN A 253 34.02 -16.33 -13.00
N SER A 254 32.88 -16.84 -12.53
CA SER A 254 32.20 -17.96 -13.18
C SER A 254 31.66 -17.59 -14.57
N ARG A 255 31.30 -16.32 -14.80
CA ARG A 255 30.66 -15.85 -16.03
C ARG A 255 31.12 -14.42 -16.39
N PRO A 256 32.26 -14.27 -17.06
CA PRO A 256 32.80 -12.94 -17.40
C PRO A 256 31.92 -12.17 -18.41
N ASN A 257 31.11 -12.88 -19.21
CA ASN A 257 30.28 -12.28 -20.25
C ASN A 257 28.95 -11.71 -19.74
N ILE A 258 28.65 -11.72 -18.44
CA ILE A 258 27.39 -11.15 -17.91
C ILE A 258 27.30 -9.65 -18.17
N LEU A 259 28.42 -8.93 -18.04
CA LEU A 259 28.47 -7.48 -18.25
C LEU A 259 28.36 -7.10 -19.73
N THR A 260 28.74 -8.01 -20.62
CA THR A 260 28.60 -7.88 -22.08
C THR A 260 27.37 -8.62 -22.62
N GLY A 261 26.58 -9.23 -21.74
CA GLY A 261 25.41 -10.02 -22.09
C GLY A 261 24.43 -9.18 -22.88
N SER A 262 24.05 -9.66 -24.07
CA SER A 262 23.09 -9.00 -24.94
C SER A 262 21.69 -9.16 -24.33
N ILE A 263 21.23 -8.11 -23.65
CA ILE A 263 19.81 -7.93 -23.33
C ILE A 263 19.14 -7.50 -24.63
N SER A 264 17.99 -8.09 -24.98
CA SER A 264 17.21 -7.63 -26.13
C SER A 264 16.87 -6.13 -25.96
N ASP A 265 17.00 -5.35 -27.02
CA ASP A 265 16.72 -3.92 -26.97
C ASP A 265 15.26 -3.64 -26.54
N GLU A 266 14.33 -4.51 -26.92
CA GLU A 266 12.92 -4.42 -26.53
C GLU A 266 12.73 -4.64 -25.02
N THR A 267 13.36 -5.68 -24.47
CA THR A 267 13.21 -6.00 -23.03
C THR A 267 13.92 -4.98 -22.16
N LYS A 268 15.05 -4.46 -22.62
CA LYS A 268 15.75 -3.36 -21.97
C LYS A 268 14.88 -2.10 -21.91
N GLN A 269 14.22 -1.73 -23.01
CA GLN A 269 13.30 -0.58 -23.04
C GLN A 269 12.14 -0.78 -22.05
N GLN A 270 11.52 -1.95 -22.02
CA GLN A 270 10.43 -2.25 -21.08
C GLN A 270 10.90 -2.16 -19.61
N LEU A 271 12.09 -2.68 -19.30
CA LEU A 271 12.66 -2.61 -17.96
C LEU A 271 13.03 -1.18 -17.56
N ASP A 272 13.60 -0.41 -18.48
CA ASP A 272 13.92 1.00 -18.27
C ASP A 272 12.64 1.82 -17.98
N GLU A 273 11.59 1.64 -18.76
CA GLU A 273 10.30 2.32 -18.56
C GLU A 273 9.66 1.94 -17.21
N GLU A 274 9.60 0.63 -16.89
CA GLU A 274 9.05 0.13 -15.63
C GLU A 274 9.84 0.67 -14.42
N PHE A 275 11.17 0.60 -14.47
CA PHE A 275 12.05 1.08 -13.42
C PHE A 275 11.94 2.59 -13.22
N LEU A 276 12.04 3.39 -14.29
CA LEU A 276 11.99 4.85 -14.20
C LEU A 276 10.64 5.34 -13.68
N ALA A 277 9.53 4.73 -14.14
CA ALA A 277 8.20 5.07 -13.67
C ALA A 277 8.02 4.81 -12.17
N LEU A 278 8.50 3.65 -11.68
CA LEU A 278 8.42 3.32 -10.25
C LEU A 278 9.38 4.17 -9.41
N ARG A 279 10.59 4.43 -9.91
CA ARG A 279 11.59 5.27 -9.23
C ARG A 279 11.14 6.72 -9.10
N ALA A 280 10.44 7.27 -10.10
CA ALA A 280 9.84 8.60 -10.01
C ALA A 280 8.79 8.67 -8.88
N ARG A 281 7.88 7.69 -8.82
CA ARG A 281 6.88 7.60 -7.74
C ARG A 281 7.52 7.43 -6.35
N PHE A 282 8.59 6.64 -6.26
CA PHE A 282 9.31 6.48 -5.00
C PHE A 282 9.96 7.78 -4.54
N ARG A 283 10.59 8.53 -5.45
CA ARG A 283 11.17 9.85 -5.12
C ARG A 283 10.11 10.83 -4.65
N GLU A 284 8.98 10.92 -5.34
CA GLU A 284 7.86 11.78 -4.93
C GLU A 284 7.37 11.45 -3.51
N GLN A 285 7.32 10.17 -3.14
CA GLN A 285 7.00 9.76 -1.77
C GLN A 285 8.05 10.18 -0.75
N LEU A 286 9.34 10.07 -1.08
CA LEU A 286 10.40 10.52 -0.18
C LEU A 286 10.37 12.04 0.00
N ASP A 287 10.13 12.79 -1.09
CA ASP A 287 10.05 14.24 -1.07
C ASP A 287 8.86 14.71 -0.22
N THR A 288 7.67 14.13 -0.43
CA THR A 288 6.49 14.43 0.41
C THR A 288 6.72 14.10 1.89
N GLN A 289 7.38 12.98 2.21
CA GLN A 289 7.75 12.66 3.59
C GLN A 289 8.77 13.65 4.17
N ALA A 290 9.73 14.08 3.38
CA ALA A 290 10.73 15.08 3.77
C ALA A 290 10.09 16.45 4.01
N GLU A 291 9.13 16.86 3.17
CA GLU A 291 8.34 18.08 3.33
C GLU A 291 7.52 18.06 4.63
N MET A 292 6.86 16.94 4.94
CA MET A 292 6.11 16.78 6.18
C MET A 292 7.00 16.88 7.44
N ARG A 293 8.29 16.50 7.31
CA ARG A 293 9.29 16.59 8.38
C ARG A 293 10.06 17.91 8.37
N LYS A 294 9.81 18.79 7.41
CA LYS A 294 10.51 20.06 7.29
C LYS A 294 10.12 20.93 8.47
N ILE A 295 11.09 21.16 9.35
CA ILE A 295 10.92 22.07 10.48
C ILE A 295 10.62 23.45 9.91
N VAL A 296 9.51 24.05 10.33
CA VAL A 296 9.16 25.42 9.94
C VAL A 296 10.21 26.34 10.54
N THR A 297 11.13 26.81 9.71
CA THR A 297 12.11 27.81 10.11
C THR A 297 11.40 29.14 10.23
N VAL A 298 11.36 29.70 11.44
CA VAL A 298 10.87 31.06 11.66
C VAL A 298 12.08 31.98 11.66
N SER A 299 12.05 33.03 10.83
CA SER A 299 13.08 34.07 10.85
C SER A 299 12.92 34.96 12.07
N PHE A 300 14.03 35.43 12.63
CA PHE A 300 13.96 36.48 13.66
C PHE A 300 13.18 37.69 13.14
N PRO A 301 12.31 38.30 13.98
CA PRO A 301 11.51 39.45 13.58
C PRO A 301 12.36 40.71 13.31
N GLU A 302 13.55 40.80 13.89
CA GLU A 302 14.47 41.92 13.75
C GLU A 302 15.84 41.43 13.25
N ARG A 303 16.51 42.22 12.39
CA ARG A 303 17.91 41.96 12.00
C ARG A 303 18.82 42.35 13.15
N LEU A 304 19.65 41.41 13.61
CA LEU A 304 20.62 41.67 14.68
C LEU A 304 21.68 42.67 14.20
N ALA A 305 21.77 43.82 14.85
CA ALA A 305 22.71 44.88 14.50
C ALA A 305 24.17 44.55 14.92
N SER A 306 24.36 43.73 15.96
CA SER A 306 25.67 43.21 16.38
C SER A 306 25.54 41.81 16.97
N LEU A 307 26.55 40.96 16.77
CA LEU A 307 26.54 39.56 17.19
C LEU A 307 27.00 39.43 18.67
N THR A 308 26.25 40.03 19.58
CA THR A 308 26.47 39.88 21.02
C THR A 308 25.45 38.90 21.61
N TRP A 309 25.88 38.09 22.57
CA TRP A 309 25.04 37.06 23.19
C TRP A 309 23.77 37.64 23.83
N THR A 310 23.82 38.85 24.38
CA THR A 310 22.67 39.51 25.01
C THR A 310 21.58 39.87 24.00
N LEU A 311 21.95 40.47 22.86
CA LEU A 311 20.99 40.85 21.81
C LEU A 311 20.39 39.64 21.10
N LEU A 312 21.18 38.58 20.91
CA LEU A 312 20.67 37.32 20.37
C LEU A 312 19.63 36.70 21.31
N MET A 313 19.92 36.67 22.61
CA MET A 313 18.99 36.15 23.62
C MET A 313 17.69 36.96 23.65
N ASP A 314 17.74 38.30 23.68
CA ASP A 314 16.54 39.15 23.67
C ASP A 314 15.70 38.97 22.39
N ALA A 315 16.35 38.88 21.23
CA ALA A 315 15.66 38.62 19.96
C ALA A 315 14.99 37.23 19.95
N SER A 316 15.62 36.23 20.57
CA SER A 316 15.06 34.88 20.69
C SER A 316 13.85 34.81 21.64
N VAL A 317 13.88 35.54 22.76
CA VAL A 317 12.74 35.64 23.69
C VAL A 317 11.57 36.34 23.01
N LYS A 318 11.78 37.48 22.35
CA LYS A 318 10.72 38.18 21.58
C LYS A 318 10.11 37.31 20.49
N MET A 319 10.95 36.55 19.79
CA MET A 319 10.51 35.61 18.76
C MET A 319 9.64 34.49 19.36
N PHE A 320 10.05 33.93 20.51
CA PHE A 320 9.27 32.94 21.24
C PHE A 320 7.93 33.50 21.71
N ASP A 321 7.91 34.71 22.28
CA ASP A 321 6.67 35.37 22.74
C ASP A 321 5.68 35.56 21.58
N GLN A 322 6.15 36.03 20.42
CA GLN A 322 5.31 36.18 19.22
C GLN A 322 4.76 34.84 18.70
N LEU A 323 5.54 33.76 18.80
CA LEU A 323 5.09 32.43 18.41
C LEU A 323 4.11 31.84 19.44
N SER A 324 4.31 32.12 20.72
CA SER A 324 3.39 31.73 21.79
C SER A 324 2.03 32.41 21.62
N GLU A 325 1.99 33.71 21.32
CA GLU A 325 0.72 34.40 21.05
C GLU A 325 0.00 33.88 19.80
N LYS A 326 0.74 33.62 18.71
CA LYS A 326 0.16 33.09 17.47
C LYS A 326 -0.36 31.66 17.63
N SER A 327 0.37 30.82 18.34
CA SER A 327 -0.03 29.43 18.62
C SER A 327 -1.24 29.36 19.55
N VAL A 328 -1.31 30.20 20.60
CA VAL A 328 -2.50 30.35 21.46
C VAL A 328 -3.72 30.82 20.66
N ARG A 329 -3.56 31.76 19.71
CA ARG A 329 -4.64 32.17 18.80
C ARG A 329 -5.08 31.05 17.85
N HIS A 330 -4.15 30.19 17.42
CA HIS A 330 -4.47 29.02 16.59
C HIS A 330 -5.21 27.94 17.37
N PHE A 331 -4.84 27.72 18.64
CA PHE A 331 -5.50 26.82 19.58
C PHE A 331 -6.92 27.32 19.94
N LEU A 332 -7.07 28.62 20.20
CA LEU A 332 -8.36 29.25 20.48
C LEU A 332 -9.31 29.23 19.27
N ARG A 333 -8.80 29.35 18.04
CA ARG A 333 -9.59 29.19 16.81
C ARG A 333 -10.11 27.76 16.65
N LEU A 334 -9.27 26.76 16.91
CA LEU A 334 -9.70 25.35 16.89
C LEU A 334 -10.78 25.10 17.96
N THR A 335 -10.62 25.57 19.19
CA THR A 335 -11.65 25.41 20.24
C THR A 335 -12.93 26.18 19.94
N SER A 336 -12.86 27.35 19.28
CA SER A 336 -14.06 28.10 18.88
C SER A 336 -14.85 27.40 17.76
N SER A 337 -14.18 26.66 16.87
CA SER A 337 -14.84 25.82 15.86
C SER A 337 -15.46 24.54 16.44
N PHE A 338 -15.00 24.09 17.61
CA PHE A 338 -15.62 22.99 18.36
C PHE A 338 -16.80 23.47 19.21
N LEU A 339 -16.75 24.68 19.77
CA LEU A 339 -17.82 25.23 20.62
C LEU A 339 -19.05 25.71 19.82
N THR A 340 -18.91 26.11 18.56
CA THR A 340 -20.08 26.41 17.69
C THR A 340 -20.85 25.17 17.23
N HIS A 341 -20.30 23.96 17.44
CA HIS A 341 -21.01 22.71 17.18
C HIS A 341 -21.81 22.18 18.38
N TYR A 342 -21.68 22.78 19.57
CA TYR A 342 -22.40 22.34 20.78
C TYR A 342 -23.55 23.26 21.23
N SER A 343 -23.81 24.38 20.54
CA SER A 343 -24.95 25.27 20.82
C SER A 343 -26.10 25.15 19.81
N ALA A 344 -26.14 24.08 19.01
CA ALA A 344 -27.23 23.75 18.10
C ALA A 344 -27.71 22.31 18.35
N GLY A 345 -28.13 22.06 19.60
CA GLY A 345 -28.80 20.84 20.07
C GLY A 345 -29.86 21.24 21.08
#